data_AF-A0A521TBI8-F1
#
_entry.id   AF-A0A521TBI8-F1
#
_cell.length_a   1.000
_cell.length_b   1.000
_cell.length_c   1.000
_cell.angle_alpha   90.00
_cell.angle_beta   90.00
_cell.angle_gamma   90.00
#
_symmetry.space_group_name_H-M   'P 1'
#
loop_
_entity.id
_entity.type
_entity.pdbx_description
1 polymer ?
#
loop_
_entity_poly.entity_id
_entity_poly.type
_entity_poly.pdbx_seq_one_letter_code
_entity_poly.pdbx_strand_id
1 'polypeptide(L)'
;MRQNLLFRSWFYFRQGWSIYFAFIFAAINTMVTTYYLAIEKIPSLKEIFPSFALYVFTLSSIAIPILIVIGYIHVKRSQAYKAEIDVQFEVNPYFKKILLNSEEILRQQSIVSDILIKLAKNEKLTEKEFTNIMDIKNKLEENVNDKAFKRLD
;
A
#
# COMPACT_ATOMS: atom_id res chain seq x y z
N MET A 1 15.58 -17.34 2.51
CA MET A 1 14.42 -16.79 1.70
C MET A 1 13.48 -17.81 1.00
N ARG A 2 13.68 -19.13 1.13
CA ARG A 2 12.89 -20.17 0.42
C ARG A 2 11.56 -20.58 1.06
N GLN A 3 11.26 -20.12 2.28
CA GLN A 3 10.00 -20.47 2.93
C GLN A 3 8.84 -19.74 2.24
N ASN A 4 7.75 -20.46 1.98
CA ASN A 4 6.48 -19.95 1.45
C ASN A 4 6.45 -19.53 -0.03
N LEU A 5 7.32 -20.09 -0.89
CA LEU A 5 7.29 -19.82 -2.34
C LEU A 5 5.89 -20.02 -2.94
N LEU A 6 5.18 -21.10 -2.57
CA LEU A 6 3.81 -21.35 -3.04
C LEU A 6 2.83 -20.25 -2.62
N PHE A 7 2.85 -19.83 -1.36
CA PHE A 7 1.99 -18.74 -0.88
C PHE A 7 2.32 -17.41 -1.54
N ARG A 8 3.60 -17.14 -1.78
CA ARG A 8 4.05 -15.91 -2.48
C ARG A 8 3.62 -15.93 -3.96
N SER A 9 3.82 -17.05 -4.65
CA SER A 9 3.36 -17.22 -6.03
C SER A 9 1.84 -17.12 -6.12
N TRP A 10 1.10 -17.72 -5.20
CA TRP A 10 -0.35 -17.60 -5.14
C TRP A 10 -0.82 -16.17 -4.86
N PHE A 11 -0.13 -15.46 -3.95
CA PHE A 11 -0.39 -14.05 -3.71
C PHE A 11 -0.16 -13.21 -4.98
N TYR A 12 0.98 -13.40 -5.67
CA TYR A 12 1.26 -12.70 -6.93
C TYR A 12 0.23 -13.02 -8.01
N PHE A 13 -0.18 -14.28 -8.13
CA PHE A 13 -1.22 -14.70 -9.06
C PHE A 13 -2.54 -13.99 -8.76
N ARG A 14 -3.04 -14.03 -7.52
CA ARG A 14 -4.28 -13.35 -7.13
C ARG A 14 -4.19 -11.84 -7.35
N GLN A 15 -3.03 -11.26 -7.10
CA GLN A 15 -2.81 -9.83 -7.29
C GLN A 15 -2.83 -9.45 -8.76
N GLY A 16 -2.14 -10.23 -9.60
CA GLY A 16 -2.15 -10.08 -11.05
C GLY A 16 -3.55 -10.23 -11.64
N TRP A 17 -4.26 -11.28 -11.22
CA TRP A 17 -5.64 -11.52 -11.64
C TRP A 17 -6.56 -10.37 -11.22
N SER A 18 -6.57 -9.99 -9.95
CA SER A 18 -7.55 -9.04 -9.40
C SER A 18 -7.31 -7.60 -9.87
N ILE A 19 -6.05 -7.16 -10.00
CA ILE A 19 -5.74 -5.78 -10.42
C ILE A 19 -5.84 -5.62 -11.93
N TYR A 20 -5.28 -6.55 -12.71
CA TYR A 20 -5.10 -6.33 -14.15
C TYR A 20 -6.14 -7.07 -14.99
N PHE A 21 -6.44 -8.33 -14.67
CA PHE A 21 -7.28 -9.16 -15.53
C PHE A 21 -8.77 -9.06 -15.23
N ALA A 22 -9.16 -9.01 -13.96
CA ALA A 22 -10.55 -9.12 -13.54
C ALA A 22 -11.45 -8.04 -14.17
N PHE A 23 -10.98 -6.79 -14.17
CA PHE A 23 -11.72 -5.68 -14.78
C PHE A 23 -11.88 -5.85 -16.30
N ILE A 24 -10.79 -6.13 -17.02
CA ILE A 24 -10.81 -6.30 -18.48
C ILE A 24 -11.70 -7.49 -18.86
N PHE A 25 -11.56 -8.61 -18.17
CA PHE A 25 -12.34 -9.81 -18.39
C PHE A 25 -13.84 -9.55 -18.16
N ALA A 26 -14.19 -8.92 -17.03
CA ALA A 26 -15.58 -8.58 -16.73
C ALA A 26 -16.14 -7.57 -17.74
N ALA A 27 -15.37 -6.55 -18.13
CA ALA A 27 -15.79 -5.55 -19.10
C ALA A 27 -16.06 -6.16 -20.47
N ILE A 28 -15.14 -6.98 -20.99
CA ILE A 28 -15.30 -7.67 -22.29
C ILE A 28 -16.54 -8.56 -22.24
N ASN A 29 -16.66 -9.43 -21.23
CA ASN A 29 -17.80 -10.34 -21.13
C ASN A 29 -19.13 -9.58 -21.01
N THR A 30 -19.19 -8.54 -20.19
CA THR A 30 -20.39 -7.71 -20.03
C THR A 30 -20.75 -7.03 -21.35
N MET A 31 -19.78 -6.43 -22.05
CA MET A 31 -20.04 -5.77 -23.33
C MET A 31 -20.53 -6.75 -24.39
N VAL A 32 -19.87 -7.91 -24.54
CA VAL A 32 -20.23 -8.95 -25.51
C VAL A 32 -21.62 -9.50 -25.21
N THR A 33 -21.86 -9.95 -23.98
CA THR A 33 -23.16 -10.54 -23.59
C THR A 33 -24.29 -9.53 -23.69
N THR A 34 -24.11 -8.31 -23.20
CA THR A 34 -25.14 -7.25 -23.29
C THR A 34 -25.47 -6.94 -24.74
N TYR A 35 -24.47 -6.84 -25.61
CA TYR A 35 -24.72 -6.52 -27.00
C TYR A 35 -25.45 -7.64 -27.74
N TYR A 36 -24.89 -8.85 -27.75
CA TYR A 36 -25.42 -9.94 -28.58
C TYR A 36 -26.69 -10.57 -28.00
N LEU A 37 -26.87 -10.57 -26.67
CA LEU A 37 -28.06 -11.14 -26.05
C LEU A 37 -29.19 -10.13 -25.87
N ALA A 38 -28.89 -8.84 -25.68
CA ALA A 38 -29.93 -7.82 -25.46
C ALA A 38 -30.04 -6.82 -26.62
N ILE A 39 -28.99 -6.03 -26.88
CA ILE A 39 -29.05 -4.90 -27.83
C ILE A 39 -29.44 -5.38 -29.24
N GLU A 40 -28.82 -6.46 -29.73
CA GLU A 40 -29.11 -6.98 -31.06
C GLU A 40 -30.55 -7.51 -31.20
N LYS A 41 -31.16 -7.94 -30.10
CA LYS A 41 -32.50 -8.55 -30.07
C LYS A 41 -33.62 -7.55 -29.82
N ILE A 42 -33.31 -6.35 -29.35
CA ILE A 42 -34.29 -5.29 -29.04
C ILE A 42 -34.19 -4.21 -30.13
N PRO A 43 -35.20 -4.06 -31.00
CA PRO A 43 -35.13 -3.16 -32.17
C PRO A 43 -34.75 -1.71 -31.83
N SER A 44 -35.36 -1.13 -30.79
CA SER A 44 -35.07 0.24 -30.36
C SER A 44 -33.63 0.45 -29.89
N LEU A 45 -33.01 -0.56 -29.27
CA LEU A 45 -31.59 -0.49 -28.86
C LEU A 45 -30.65 -0.68 -30.05
N LYS A 46 -31.01 -1.55 -31.00
CA LYS A 46 -30.22 -1.78 -32.22
C LYS A 46 -30.21 -0.57 -33.15
N GLU A 47 -31.27 0.23 -33.16
CA GLU A 47 -31.29 1.51 -33.89
C GLU A 47 -30.28 2.51 -33.31
N ILE A 48 -30.15 2.57 -31.98
CA ILE A 48 -29.19 3.46 -31.30
C ILE A 48 -27.76 2.92 -31.43
N PHE A 49 -27.58 1.60 -31.33
CA PHE A 49 -26.30 0.92 -31.37
C PHE A 49 -26.28 -0.14 -32.48
N PRO A 50 -26.07 0.27 -33.75
CA PRO A 50 -26.22 -0.62 -34.90
C PRO A 50 -25.07 -1.62 -35.06
N SER A 51 -23.93 -1.38 -34.42
CA SER A 51 -22.79 -2.31 -34.42
C SER A 51 -22.15 -2.43 -33.05
N PHE A 52 -21.53 -3.60 -32.79
CA PHE A 52 -20.81 -3.85 -31.55
C PHE A 52 -19.67 -2.84 -31.34
N ALA A 53 -18.95 -2.48 -32.40
CA ALA A 53 -17.86 -1.51 -32.34
C ALA A 53 -18.33 -0.12 -31.90
N LEU A 54 -19.46 0.36 -32.44
CA LEU A 54 -20.07 1.63 -32.05
C LEU A 54 -20.52 1.60 -30.59
N TYR A 55 -21.19 0.53 -30.16
CA TYR A 55 -21.58 0.34 -28.77
C TYR A 55 -20.37 0.40 -27.81
N VAL A 56 -19.32 -0.36 -28.09
CA VAL A 56 -18.11 -0.39 -27.27
C VAL A 56 -17.45 0.98 -27.21
N PHE A 57 -17.34 1.68 -28.34
CA PHE A 57 -16.74 3.01 -28.39
C PHE A 57 -17.53 4.03 -27.56
N THR A 58 -18.84 4.10 -27.74
CA THR A 58 -19.71 5.03 -27.00
C THR A 58 -19.68 4.74 -25.51
N LEU A 59 -19.81 3.46 -25.12
CA LEU A 59 -19.80 3.08 -23.72
C LEU A 59 -18.45 3.36 -23.07
N SER A 60 -17.34 3.01 -23.73
CA SER A 60 -15.99 3.24 -23.20
C SER A 60 -15.70 4.73 -23.02
N SER A 61 -16.14 5.57 -23.97
CA SER A 61 -15.95 7.02 -23.92
C SER A 61 -16.64 7.68 -22.73
N ILE A 62 -17.73 7.09 -22.22
CA ILE A 62 -18.47 7.61 -21.06
C ILE A 62 -18.02 6.92 -19.76
N ALA A 63 -17.88 5.60 -19.80
CA ALA A 63 -17.56 4.80 -18.62
C ALA A 63 -16.15 5.09 -18.08
N ILE A 64 -15.14 5.27 -18.95
CA ILE A 64 -13.77 5.53 -18.51
C ILE A 64 -13.68 6.84 -17.69
N PRO A 65 -14.17 8.00 -18.18
CA PRO A 65 -14.20 9.22 -17.38
C PRO A 65 -14.96 9.08 -16.05
N ILE A 66 -16.12 8.42 -16.06
CA ILE A 66 -16.92 8.20 -14.84
C ILE A 66 -16.13 7.37 -13.82
N LEU A 67 -15.51 6.27 -14.24
CA LEU A 67 -14.71 5.42 -13.36
C LEU A 67 -13.51 6.16 -12.78
N ILE A 68 -12.84 7.02 -13.57
CA ILE A 68 -11.75 7.88 -13.08
C ILE A 68 -12.27 8.83 -11.99
N VAL A 69 -13.42 9.48 -12.22
CA VAL A 69 -14.00 10.42 -11.25
C VAL A 69 -14.42 9.70 -9.97
N ILE A 70 -15.11 8.55 -10.08
CA ILE A 70 -15.51 7.75 -8.92
C ILE A 70 -14.28 7.27 -8.15
N GLY A 71 -13.25 6.77 -8.85
CA GLY A 71 -11.99 6.34 -8.23
C GLY A 71 -11.29 7.47 -7.52
N TYR A 72 -11.23 8.66 -8.13
CA TYR A 72 -10.67 9.87 -7.52
C TYR A 72 -11.42 10.25 -6.24
N ILE A 73 -12.77 10.29 -6.30
CA ILE A 73 -13.60 10.62 -5.14
C ILE A 73 -13.41 9.59 -4.03
N HIS A 74 -13.38 8.30 -4.38
CA HIS A 74 -13.17 7.23 -3.42
C HIS A 74 -11.84 7.41 -2.68
N VAL A 75 -10.74 7.59 -3.39
CA VAL A 75 -9.41 7.73 -2.78
C VAL A 75 -9.24 9.05 -2.02
N LYS A 76 -9.74 10.17 -2.54
CA LYS A 76 -9.45 11.51 -1.98
C LYS A 76 -10.50 12.03 -1.00
N ARG A 77 -11.75 11.59 -1.11
CA ARG A 77 -12.88 12.21 -0.41
C ARG A 77 -13.74 11.22 0.37
N SER A 78 -13.63 9.92 0.14
CA SER A 78 -14.45 8.93 0.84
C SER A 78 -13.89 8.58 2.22
N GLN A 79 -14.79 8.41 3.18
CA GLN A 79 -14.46 7.81 4.49
C GLN A 79 -14.17 6.32 4.36
N ALA A 80 -14.71 5.64 3.34
CA ALA A 80 -14.48 4.22 3.12
C ALA A 80 -12.99 3.92 2.89
N TYR A 81 -12.31 4.74 2.08
CA TYR A 81 -10.87 4.57 1.84
C TYR A 81 -10.04 4.74 3.12
N LYS A 82 -10.43 5.66 4.02
CA LYS A 82 -9.76 5.80 5.32
C LYS A 82 -9.91 4.53 6.16
N ALA A 83 -11.14 3.99 6.26
CA ALA A 83 -11.38 2.75 6.98
C ALA A 83 -10.61 1.55 6.41
N GLU A 84 -10.47 1.46 5.07
CA GLU A 84 -9.65 0.44 4.43
C GLU A 84 -8.17 0.52 4.85
N ILE A 85 -7.62 1.73 4.89
CA ILE A 85 -6.26 1.96 5.34
C ILE A 85 -6.11 1.66 6.83
N ASP A 86 -7.05 2.08 7.67
CA ASP A 86 -7.02 1.82 9.10
C ASP A 86 -6.98 0.31 9.38
N VAL A 87 -7.87 -0.47 8.74
CA VAL A 87 -7.86 -1.93 8.85
C VAL A 87 -6.52 -2.51 8.38
N GLN A 88 -5.98 -2.05 7.25
CA GLN A 88 -4.67 -2.51 6.77
C GLN A 88 -3.55 -2.26 7.77
N PHE A 89 -3.59 -1.14 8.49
CA PHE A 89 -2.61 -0.80 9.51
C PHE A 89 -2.79 -1.64 10.77
N GLU A 90 -4.04 -1.85 11.20
CA GLU A 90 -4.38 -2.69 12.37
C GLU A 90 -3.94 -4.14 12.18
N VAL A 91 -4.20 -4.73 11.01
CA VAL A 91 -3.88 -6.14 10.75
C VAL A 91 -2.40 -6.36 10.42
N ASN A 92 -1.61 -5.31 10.19
CA ASN A 92 -0.21 -5.43 9.80
C ASN A 92 0.72 -5.46 11.04
N PRO A 93 1.25 -6.64 11.44
CA PRO A 93 2.12 -6.75 12.60
C PRO A 93 3.46 -6.02 12.41
N TYR A 94 3.92 -5.83 11.17
CA TYR A 94 5.14 -5.06 10.89
C TYR A 94 4.90 -3.57 11.10
N PHE A 95 3.70 -3.08 10.78
CA PHE A 95 3.37 -1.68 11.00
C PHE A 95 3.40 -1.32 12.49
N LYS A 96 2.82 -2.17 13.35
CA LYS A 96 2.93 -2.04 14.81
C LYS A 96 4.38 -1.98 15.29
N LYS A 97 5.26 -2.83 14.74
CA LYS A 97 6.70 -2.80 15.08
C LYS A 97 7.39 -1.52 14.63
N ILE A 98 7.06 -1.00 13.45
CA ILE A 98 7.59 0.27 12.95
C ILE A 98 7.19 1.41 13.87
N LEU A 99 5.94 1.44 14.33
CA LEU A 99 5.44 2.50 15.20
C LEU A 99 6.18 2.51 16.55
N LEU A 100 6.30 1.36 17.20
CA LEU A 100 7.09 1.24 18.45
C LEU A 100 8.56 1.60 18.27
N ASN A 101 9.18 1.16 17.17
CA ASN A 101 10.57 1.52 16.86
C ASN A 101 10.72 3.03 16.57
N SER A 102 9.71 3.68 15.99
CA SER A 102 9.75 5.13 15.75
C SER A 102 9.68 5.94 17.04
N GLU A 103 8.87 5.50 18.02
CA GLU A 103 8.82 6.11 19.34
C GLU A 103 10.17 5.99 20.07
N GLU A 104 10.80 4.83 19.96
CA GLU A 104 12.15 4.57 20.48
C GLU A 104 13.19 5.51 19.85
N ILE A 105 13.17 5.67 18.52
CA ILE A 105 14.05 6.60 17.80
C ILE A 105 13.83 8.04 18.25
N LEU A 106 12.57 8.48 18.41
CA LEU A 106 12.26 9.83 18.90
C LEU A 106 12.79 10.04 20.32
N ARG A 107 12.68 9.04 21.21
CA ARG A 107 13.25 9.12 22.56
C ARG A 107 14.77 9.26 22.51
N GLN A 108 15.44 8.46 21.69
CA GLN A 108 16.89 8.54 21.52
C GLN A 108 17.30 9.92 20.96
N GLN A 109 16.55 10.46 20.01
CA GLN A 109 16.78 11.80 19.47
C GLN A 109 16.62 12.91 20.53
N SER A 110 15.66 12.76 21.45
CA SER A 110 15.50 13.68 22.59
C SER A 110 16.73 13.66 23.49
N ILE A 111 17.25 12.48 23.84
CA ILE A 111 18.46 12.33 24.67
C ILE A 111 19.67 13.01 24.01
N VAL A 112 19.86 12.78 22.70
CA VAL A 112 20.93 13.43 21.93
C VAL A 112 20.75 14.96 21.95
N SER A 113 19.52 15.45 21.82
CA SER A 113 19.22 16.88 21.86
C SER A 113 19.55 17.50 23.23
N ASP A 114 19.22 16.81 24.33
CA ASP A 114 19.55 17.26 25.69
C ASP A 114 21.07 17.35 25.90
N ILE A 115 21.82 16.37 25.38
CA ILE A 115 23.28 16.37 25.41
C ILE A 115 23.86 17.53 24.62
N LEU A 116 23.34 17.79 23.41
CA LEU A 116 23.78 18.92 22.58
C LEU A 116 23.53 20.26 23.30
N ILE A 117 22.40 20.40 23.99
CA ILE A 117 22.10 21.59 24.80
C ILE A 117 23.10 21.75 25.94
N LYS A 118 23.47 20.67 26.65
CA LYS A 118 24.48 20.71 27.71
C LYS A 118 25.86 21.10 27.20
N LEU A 119 26.28 20.50 26.09
CA LEU A 119 27.56 20.84 25.45
C LEU A 119 27.58 22.30 24.98
N ALA A 120 26.48 22.81 24.42
CA ALA A 120 26.34 24.22 24.02
C ALA A 120 26.43 25.18 25.22
N LYS A 121 26.03 24.73 26.42
CA LYS A 121 26.17 25.47 27.69
C LYS A 121 27.55 25.31 28.35
N ASN A 122 28.50 24.61 27.73
CA ASN A 122 29.78 24.21 28.33
C ASN A 122 29.63 23.38 29.61
N GLU A 123 28.50 22.68 29.78
CA GLU A 123 28.29 21.74 30.88
C GLU A 123 28.97 20.40 30.55
N LYS A 124 29.66 19.80 31.53
CA LYS A 124 30.25 18.47 31.36
C LYS A 124 29.17 17.40 31.43
N LEU A 125 29.27 16.39 30.56
CA LEU A 125 28.45 15.20 30.65
C LEU A 125 28.77 14.42 31.91
N THR A 126 27.74 13.92 32.58
CA THR A 126 27.92 13.03 33.73
C THR A 126 28.37 11.64 33.25
N GLU A 127 29.11 10.89 34.06
CA GLU A 127 29.53 9.54 33.70
C GLU A 127 28.35 8.63 33.35
N LYS A 128 27.24 8.77 34.07
CA LYS A 128 26.00 8.01 33.82
C LYS A 128 25.41 8.28 32.42
N GLU A 129 25.44 9.53 31.96
CA GLU A 129 24.98 9.89 30.62
C GLU A 129 25.91 9.31 29.54
N PHE A 130 27.22 9.39 29.78
CA PHE A 130 28.22 8.81 28.89
C PHE A 130 28.06 7.29 28.76
N THR A 131 27.90 6.57 29.87
CA THR A 131 27.67 5.11 29.87
C THR A 131 26.38 4.74 29.15
N ASN A 132 25.28 5.48 29.38
CA ASN A 132 24.00 5.21 28.70
C ASN A 132 24.10 5.36 27.18
N ILE A 133 24.79 6.39 26.69
CA ILE A 133 24.99 6.59 25.24
C ILE A 133 25.80 5.45 24.66
N MET A 134 26.86 5.03 25.37
CA MET A 134 27.75 3.98 24.91
C MET A 134 27.04 2.63 24.84
N ASP A 135 26.18 2.33 25.82
CA ASP A 135 25.32 1.14 25.81
C ASP A 135 24.31 1.16 24.66
N ILE A 136 23.65 2.29 24.41
CA ILE A 136 22.73 2.44 23.26
C ILE A 136 23.48 2.22 21.94
N LYS A 137 24.66 2.83 21.78
CA LYS A 137 25.49 2.66 20.58
C LYS A 137 25.91 1.20 20.37
N ASN A 138 26.39 0.53 21.41
CA ASN A 138 26.82 -0.87 21.33
C ASN A 138 25.64 -1.79 20.94
N LYS A 139 24.47 -1.60 21.56
CA LYS A 139 23.25 -2.35 21.22
C LYS A 139 22.80 -2.13 19.77
N LEU A 140 22.99 -0.92 19.22
CA LEU A 140 22.68 -0.64 17.82
C LEU A 140 23.67 -1.37 16.89
N GLU A 141 24.96 -1.33 17.18
CA GLU A 141 26.00 -2.02 16.39
C GLU A 141 25.80 -3.54 16.38
N GLU A 142 25.49 -4.15 17.54
CA GLU A 142 25.17 -5.58 17.63
C GLU A 142 23.93 -5.96 16.80
N ASN A 143 22.85 -5.17 16.89
CA ASN A 143 21.61 -5.42 16.15
C ASN A 143 21.77 -5.30 14.63
N VAL A 144 22.65 -4.41 14.16
CA VAL A 144 22.97 -4.26 12.73
C VAL A 144 23.75 -5.48 12.25
N ASN A 145 24.73 -5.95 13.02
CA ASN A 145 25.55 -7.09 12.68
C ASN A 145 24.76 -8.42 12.65
N ASP A 146 23.87 -8.65 13.63
CA ASP A 146 23.03 -9.87 13.67
C ASP A 146 21.99 -9.92 12.53
N LYS A 147 21.44 -8.76 12.12
CA LYS A 147 20.52 -8.67 10.98
C LYS A 147 21.21 -8.77 9.62
N ALA A 148 22.47 -8.31 9.51
CA ALA A 148 23.27 -8.50 8.31
C ALA A 148 23.60 -9.98 8.08
N PHE A 149 23.91 -10.71 9.17
CA PHE A 149 24.18 -12.15 9.13
C PHE A 149 22.94 -12.97 8.72
N LYS A 150 21.77 -12.69 9.31
CA LYS A 150 20.50 -13.37 8.98
C LYS A 150 19.94 -13.10 7.57
N ARG A 151 20.49 -12.14 6.82
CA ARG A 151 20.09 -11.87 5.42
C ARG A 151 20.91 -12.67 4.39
N LEU A 152 22.03 -13.28 4.82
CA LEU A 152 22.92 -14.06 3.97
C LEU A 152 22.58 -15.57 3.95
N ASP A 153 21.63 -16.02 4.77
CA ASP A 153 21.10 -17.39 4.86
C ASP A 153 19.61 -17.50 4.39
#